data_AF-A0AA90Q322-F1
#
_entry.id   AF-A0AA90Q322-F1
#
_cell.length_a   1.000
_cell.length_b   1.000
_cell.length_c   1.000
_cell.angle_alpha   90.00
_cell.angle_beta   90.00
_cell.angle_gamma   90.00
#
_symmetry.space_group_name_H-M   'P 1'
#
loop_
_entity.id
_entity.type
_entity.pdbx_description
1 polymer ?
#
loop_
_entity_poly.entity_id
_entity_poly.type
_entity_poly.pdbx_seq_one_letter_code
_entity_poly.pdbx_strand_id
1 'polypeptide(L)'
;MKFSYLSVCILIFSGCSTTFPPNSTNYSLLSTNKVEIPNIKTSPIPVEGESCFATLLSHSKEKVNSTMNQAIANAIENGKKRGFEGDFLIDTEITQTDKSGFIDSTCFKVRGKLATIQKK
;
A
#
# COMPACT_ATOMS: atom_id res chain seq x y z
N MET A 1 51.91 -5.42 9.43
CA MET A 1 50.99 -4.94 8.38
C MET A 1 50.39 -6.12 7.63
N LYS A 2 49.17 -6.53 8.01
CA LYS A 2 48.34 -7.51 7.29
C LYS A 2 46.87 -7.12 7.53
N PHE A 3 46.39 -6.17 6.74
CA PHE A 3 44.96 -5.85 6.63
C PHE A 3 44.64 -5.81 5.15
N SER A 4 44.36 -6.98 4.59
CA SER A 4 43.79 -7.13 3.26
C SER A 4 42.97 -8.41 3.28
N TYR A 5 41.81 -8.40 2.61
CA TYR A 5 40.87 -9.50 2.35
C TYR A 5 39.58 -9.64 3.17
N LEU A 6 39.33 -8.89 4.26
CA LEU A 6 38.02 -8.95 4.94
C LEU A 6 36.99 -7.90 4.45
N SER A 7 37.17 -7.37 3.24
CA SER A 7 36.29 -6.33 2.65
C SER A 7 35.58 -6.78 1.36
N VAL A 8 35.67 -8.06 0.98
CA VAL A 8 35.12 -8.61 -0.29
C VAL A 8 34.15 -9.78 -0.02
N CYS A 9 33.35 -9.70 1.04
CA CYS A 9 32.19 -10.60 1.24
C CYS A 9 30.85 -9.86 1.19
N ILE A 10 30.83 -8.60 0.74
CA ILE A 10 29.62 -7.76 0.75
C ILE A 10 28.74 -7.90 -0.52
N LEU A 11 29.12 -8.58 -1.61
CA LEU A 11 28.44 -8.29 -2.89
C LEU A 11 27.95 -9.43 -3.79
N ILE A 12 27.85 -10.70 -3.36
CA ILE A 12 27.56 -11.77 -4.35
C ILE A 12 26.50 -12.83 -3.97
N PHE A 13 25.65 -12.61 -2.98
CA PHE A 13 24.44 -13.45 -2.81
C PHE A 13 23.13 -12.64 -2.66
N SER A 14 23.16 -11.36 -3.03
CA SER A 14 21.96 -10.56 -3.30
C SER A 14 21.53 -10.78 -4.76
N GLY A 15 21.04 -11.97 -5.08
CA GLY A 15 20.74 -12.32 -6.46
C GLY A 15 19.92 -13.58 -6.62
N CYS A 16 18.69 -13.59 -6.11
CA CYS A 16 17.52 -14.20 -6.74
C CYS A 16 16.28 -14.03 -5.84
N SER A 17 15.78 -12.80 -5.68
CA SER A 17 14.35 -12.64 -5.44
C SER A 17 13.65 -12.97 -6.75
N THR A 18 13.31 -14.25 -6.92
CA THR A 18 12.42 -14.72 -7.97
C THR A 18 11.19 -13.82 -7.97
N THR A 19 11.09 -13.02 -9.03
CA THR A 19 9.92 -12.21 -9.34
C THR A 19 8.84 -13.20 -9.76
N PHE A 20 8.22 -13.83 -8.77
CA PHE A 20 6.89 -14.39 -8.94
C PHE A 20 5.96 -13.21 -9.21
N PRO A 21 5.15 -13.23 -10.28
CA PRO A 21 4.20 -12.17 -10.52
C PRO A 21 3.33 -12.05 -9.25
N PRO A 22 3.29 -10.89 -8.59
CA PRO A 22 2.39 -10.72 -7.47
C PRO A 22 0.98 -10.94 -8.01
N ASN A 23 0.21 -11.85 -7.40
CA ASN A 23 -1.22 -11.96 -7.67
C ASN A 23 -1.90 -10.70 -7.14
N SER A 24 -1.80 -9.62 -7.91
CA SER A 24 -2.41 -8.33 -7.64
C SER A 24 -3.91 -8.45 -7.80
N THR A 25 -4.63 -8.60 -6.69
CA THR A 25 -6.10 -8.48 -6.75
C THR A 25 -6.46 -7.04 -6.50
N ASN A 26 -7.12 -6.42 -7.48
CA ASN A 26 -7.57 -5.03 -7.44
C ASN A 26 -9.01 -4.96 -6.95
N TYR A 27 -9.23 -4.32 -5.80
CA TYR A 27 -10.57 -4.07 -5.27
C TYR A 27 -10.86 -2.58 -5.24
N SER A 28 -12.01 -2.18 -5.80
CA SER A 28 -12.53 -0.84 -5.62
C SER A 28 -13.67 -0.82 -4.61
N LEU A 29 -13.48 -0.06 -3.52
CA LEU A 29 -14.46 0.05 -2.44
C LEU A 29 -15.62 0.99 -2.78
N LEU A 30 -15.37 2.01 -3.61
CA LEU A 30 -16.41 2.94 -4.08
C LEU A 30 -15.90 3.64 -5.34
N SER A 31 -16.66 3.59 -6.44
CA SER A 31 -16.37 4.41 -7.62
C SER A 31 -17.45 5.46 -7.80
N THR A 32 -17.04 6.73 -7.84
CA THR A 32 -17.95 7.87 -8.05
C THR A 32 -18.01 8.30 -9.51
N ASN A 33 -17.31 7.59 -10.42
CA ASN A 33 -17.28 7.88 -11.87
C ASN A 33 -18.66 7.98 -12.54
N LYS A 34 -19.72 7.43 -11.92
CA LYS A 34 -21.09 7.45 -12.46
C LYS A 34 -22.13 8.04 -11.50
N VAL A 35 -21.72 8.52 -10.32
CA VAL A 35 -22.62 9.09 -9.32
C VAL A 35 -21.99 10.36 -8.80
N GLU A 36 -22.51 11.50 -9.26
CA GLU A 36 -22.13 12.80 -8.73
C GLU A 36 -22.69 12.91 -7.31
N ILE A 37 -21.81 12.85 -6.30
CA ILE A 37 -22.22 13.00 -4.92
C ILE A 37 -22.14 14.49 -4.58
N PRO A 38 -23.28 15.18 -4.41
CA PRO A 38 -23.27 16.60 -4.10
C PRO A 38 -22.52 16.84 -2.78
N ASN A 39 -21.77 17.94 -2.72
CA ASN A 39 -20.94 18.36 -1.58
C ASN A 39 -19.69 17.51 -1.29
N ILE A 40 -19.13 16.78 -2.25
CA ILE A 40 -17.81 16.15 -2.08
C ILE A 40 -16.73 16.92 -2.83
N LYS A 41 -15.73 17.43 -2.13
CA LYS A 41 -14.49 17.96 -2.73
C LYS A 41 -13.47 16.84 -2.78
N THR A 42 -12.84 16.65 -3.94
CA THR A 42 -11.92 15.55 -4.20
C THR A 42 -10.54 16.08 -4.59
N SER A 43 -9.49 15.32 -4.28
CA SER A 43 -8.14 15.68 -4.69
C SER A 43 -8.01 15.56 -6.21
N PRO A 44 -7.28 16.49 -6.86
CA PRO A 44 -7.12 16.49 -8.32
C PRO A 44 -6.36 15.25 -8.81
N ILE A 45 -5.50 14.69 -7.97
CA ILE A 45 -4.69 13.51 -8.25
C ILE A 45 -4.90 12.45 -7.17
N PRO A 46 -4.77 11.17 -7.53
CA PRO A 46 -4.82 10.09 -6.55
C PRO A 46 -3.62 10.15 -5.62
N VAL A 47 -3.85 9.72 -4.39
CA VAL A 47 -2.87 9.52 -3.33
C VAL A 47 -2.67 8.02 -3.14
N GLU A 48 -1.48 7.64 -2.67
CA GLU A 48 -1.08 6.25 -2.50
C GLU A 48 -0.54 6.01 -1.10
N GLY A 49 -0.85 4.83 -0.56
CA GLY A 49 -0.35 4.33 0.72
C GLY A 49 -0.11 2.84 0.62
N GLU A 50 0.94 2.38 1.31
CA GLU A 50 1.32 0.98 1.31
C GLU A 50 1.53 0.52 2.76
N SER A 51 1.15 -0.71 3.05
CA SER A 51 1.52 -1.39 4.28
C SER A 51 1.71 -2.87 4.01
N CYS A 52 2.74 -3.45 4.62
CA CYS A 52 3.09 -4.86 4.46
C CYS A 52 3.20 -5.54 5.82
N PHE A 53 2.78 -6.79 5.88
CA PHE A 53 3.13 -7.66 6.99
C PHE A 53 3.81 -8.92 6.48
N ALA A 54 4.70 -9.44 7.30
CA ALA A 54 5.35 -10.73 7.10
C ALA A 54 4.84 -11.69 8.17
N THR A 55 4.52 -12.92 7.78
CA THR A 55 4.10 -13.98 8.70
C THR A 55 4.83 -15.27 8.37
N LEU A 56 5.28 -15.96 9.42
CA LEU A 56 5.89 -17.29 9.29
C LEU A 56 4.86 -18.42 9.28
N LEU A 57 3.63 -18.12 9.72
CA LEU A 57 2.52 -19.05 9.85
C LEU A 57 1.24 -18.38 9.32
N SER A 58 0.39 -19.18 8.65
CA SER A 58 -0.83 -18.79 7.93
C SER A 58 -1.53 -17.50 8.40
N HIS A 59 -1.91 -16.67 7.43
CA HIS A 59 -2.53 -15.35 7.63
C HIS A 59 -3.66 -15.37 8.67
N SER A 60 -3.48 -14.67 9.80
CA SER A 60 -4.62 -14.29 10.63
C SER A 60 -5.39 -13.18 9.92
N LYS A 61 -6.70 -13.37 9.71
CA LYS A 61 -7.58 -12.38 9.06
C LYS A 61 -7.53 -11.01 9.76
N GLU A 62 -7.25 -11.01 11.06
CA GLU A 62 -7.07 -9.81 11.87
C GLU A 62 -5.85 -8.98 11.43
N LYS A 63 -4.71 -9.62 11.14
CA LYS A 63 -3.51 -8.95 10.62
C LYS A 63 -3.72 -8.40 9.21
N VAL A 64 -4.46 -9.12 8.38
CA VAL A 64 -4.82 -8.68 7.03
C VAL A 64 -5.61 -7.37 7.07
N ASN A 65 -6.70 -7.33 7.85
CA ASN A 65 -7.54 -6.15 7.96
C ASN A 65 -6.80 -4.97 8.58
N SER A 66 -5.99 -5.20 9.63
CA SER A 66 -5.18 -4.16 10.25
C SER A 66 -4.17 -3.55 9.27
N THR A 67 -3.50 -4.40 8.47
CA THR A 67 -2.52 -3.92 7.47
C THR A 67 -3.21 -3.14 6.35
N MET A 68 -4.36 -3.61 5.87
CA MET A 68 -5.15 -2.88 4.88
C MET A 68 -5.59 -1.51 5.40
N ASN A 69 -6.11 -1.44 6.63
CA ASN A 69 -6.50 -0.17 7.25
C ASN A 69 -5.31 0.78 7.42
N GLN A 70 -4.14 0.24 7.74
CA GLN A 70 -2.91 1.04 7.82
C GLN A 70 -2.48 1.56 6.44
N ALA A 71 -2.63 0.78 5.37
CA ALA A 71 -2.35 1.25 4.01
C ALA A 71 -3.30 2.39 3.60
N ILE A 72 -4.58 2.31 3.97
CA ILE A 72 -5.56 3.39 3.79
C ILE A 72 -5.15 4.64 4.57
N ALA A 73 -4.81 4.49 5.85
CA ALA A 73 -4.38 5.59 6.70
C ALA A 73 -3.10 6.27 6.14
N ASN A 74 -2.13 5.48 5.68
CA ASN A 74 -0.92 5.96 5.03
C ASN A 74 -1.25 6.75 3.75
N ALA A 75 -2.20 6.28 2.95
CA ALA A 75 -2.62 6.99 1.74
C ALA A 75 -3.24 8.35 2.06
N ILE A 76 -4.08 8.41 3.09
CA ILE A 76 -4.70 9.65 3.57
C ILE A 76 -3.65 10.61 4.12
N GLU A 77 -2.75 10.12 4.97
CA GLU A 77 -1.67 10.91 5.56
C GLU A 77 -0.72 11.46 4.48
N ASN A 78 -0.35 10.64 3.49
CA ASN A 78 0.44 11.08 2.34
C ASN A 78 -0.30 12.14 1.52
N GLY A 79 -1.63 12.02 1.38
CA GLY A 79 -2.46 13.06 0.78
C GLY A 79 -2.42 14.38 1.54
N LYS A 80 -2.58 14.32 2.87
CA LYS A 80 -2.52 15.50 3.76
C LYS A 80 -1.13 16.15 3.73
N LYS A 81 -0.05 15.37 3.73
CA LYS A 81 1.34 15.86 3.57
C LYS A 81 1.58 16.59 2.26
N ARG A 82 0.82 16.26 1.20
CA ARG A 82 0.87 16.94 -0.10
C ARG A 82 -0.03 18.18 -0.17
N GLY A 83 -0.69 18.55 0.93
CA GLY A 83 -1.58 19.70 1.01
C GLY A 83 -3.01 19.43 0.53
N PHE A 84 -3.41 18.16 0.36
CA PHE A 84 -4.78 17.82 0.03
C PHE A 84 -5.65 17.73 1.29
N GLU A 85 -6.85 18.28 1.20
CA GLU A 85 -7.88 18.19 2.24
C GLU A 85 -8.78 16.99 1.97
N GLY A 86 -9.05 16.18 2.99
CA GLY A 86 -9.83 14.96 2.85
C GLY A 86 -9.64 13.99 4.00
N ASP A 87 -10.72 13.30 4.36
CA ASP A 87 -10.78 12.39 5.50
C ASP A 87 -11.03 10.94 5.09
N PHE A 88 -11.40 10.71 3.82
CA PHE A 88 -11.62 9.40 3.26
C PHE A 88 -11.14 9.33 1.80
N LEU A 89 -11.04 8.11 1.28
CA LEU A 89 -10.69 7.85 -0.10
C LEU A 89 -11.94 7.49 -0.91
N ILE A 90 -11.98 7.97 -2.14
CA ILE A 90 -12.94 7.55 -3.18
C ILE A 90 -12.18 7.08 -4.42
N ASP A 91 -12.88 6.43 -5.35
CA ASP A 91 -12.24 5.80 -6.52
C ASP A 91 -11.01 4.99 -6.10
N THR A 92 -11.16 4.28 -4.99
CA THR A 92 -10.06 3.56 -4.35
C THR A 92 -9.78 2.30 -5.14
N GLU A 93 -8.51 1.97 -5.31
CA GLU A 93 -7.98 0.73 -5.87
C GLU A 93 -7.07 0.14 -4.79
N ILE A 94 -7.40 -1.05 -4.33
CA ILE A 94 -6.61 -1.80 -3.35
C ILE A 94 -5.94 -2.93 -4.13
N THR A 95 -4.62 -2.89 -4.20
CA THR A 95 -3.81 -3.96 -4.76
C THR A 95 -3.21 -4.78 -3.62
N GLN A 96 -3.60 -6.05 -3.52
CA GLN A 96 -2.94 -7.01 -2.62
C GLN A 96 -1.81 -7.71 -3.37
N THR A 97 -0.60 -7.73 -2.80
CA THR A 97 0.55 -8.46 -3.31
C THR A 97 0.98 -9.49 -2.29
N ASP A 98 0.82 -10.77 -2.63
CA ASP A 98 1.32 -11.88 -1.84
C ASP A 98 2.64 -12.39 -2.41
N LYS A 99 3.66 -12.47 -1.55
CA LYS A 99 4.94 -13.11 -1.82
C LYS A 99 5.04 -14.36 -0.97
N SER A 100 4.99 -15.52 -1.62
CA SER A 100 5.15 -16.82 -0.98
C SER A 100 6.63 -17.23 -0.97
N GLY A 101 7.17 -17.61 0.19
CA GLY A 101 8.58 -17.98 0.37
C GLY A 101 8.84 -18.64 1.73
N PHE A 102 10.08 -18.63 2.24
CA PHE A 102 10.36 -19.09 3.62
C PHE A 102 9.69 -18.19 4.68
N ILE A 103 9.40 -16.94 4.30
CA ILE A 103 8.60 -15.98 5.05
C ILE A 103 7.54 -15.49 4.08
N ASP A 104 6.27 -15.76 4.39
CA ASP A 104 5.17 -15.25 3.58
C ASP A 104 4.96 -13.77 3.90
N SER A 105 4.87 -12.93 2.88
CA SER A 105 4.59 -11.51 3.05
C SER A 105 3.42 -11.08 2.21
N THR A 106 2.49 -10.38 2.83
CA THR A 106 1.36 -9.74 2.16
C THR A 106 1.50 -8.23 2.29
N CYS A 107 1.46 -7.57 1.15
CA CYS A 107 1.48 -6.13 1.03
C CYS A 107 0.15 -5.63 0.48
N PHE A 108 -0.40 -4.59 1.08
CA PHE A 108 -1.54 -3.85 0.57
C PHE A 108 -1.06 -2.50 0.09
N LYS A 109 -1.29 -2.22 -1.19
CA LYS A 109 -1.15 -0.89 -1.77
C LYS A 109 -2.53 -0.34 -2.04
N VAL A 110 -2.82 0.84 -1.49
CA VAL A 110 -4.09 1.54 -1.65
C VAL A 110 -3.84 2.81 -2.42
N ARG A 111 -4.57 3.00 -3.51
CA ARG A 111 -4.56 4.21 -4.33
C ARG A 111 -5.97 4.76 -4.39
N GLY A 112 -6.17 6.06 -4.23
CA GLY A 112 -7.50 6.65 -4.34
C GLY A 112 -7.46 8.17 -4.32
N LYS A 113 -8.56 8.84 -4.63
CA LYS A 113 -8.64 10.30 -4.48
C LYS A 113 -9.07 10.63 -3.06
N LEU A 114 -8.38 11.59 -2.44
CA LEU A 114 -8.75 12.12 -1.13
C LEU A 114 -10.06 12.89 -1.27
N ALA A 115 -10.99 12.69 -0.37
CA ALA A 115 -12.30 13.35 -0.42
C ALA A 115 -12.69 13.92 0.94
N THR A 116 -13.37 15.06 0.92
CA THR A 116 -14.00 15.67 2.10
C THR A 116 -15.44 16.04 1.78
N ILE A 117 -16.30 15.93 2.79
CA ILE A 117 -17.69 16.40 2.71
C ILE A 117 -17.69 17.89 3.05
N GLN A 118 -18.09 18.73 2.10
CA GLN A 118 -18.31 20.15 2.35
C GLN A 118 -19.62 20.29 3.15
N LYS A 119 -19.51 20.76 4.39
CA LYS A 119 -20.70 21.20 5.14
C LYS A 119 -21.23 22.47 4.51
N LYS A 120 -22.52 22.44 4.15
CA LYS A 120 -23.26 23.59 3.62
C LYS A 120 -23.46 24.65 4.70
#